data_AF-A0A841L452-F1
#
_entry.id   AF-A0A841L452-F1
#
_cell.length_a   1.000
_cell.length_b   1.000
_cell.length_c   1.000
_cell.angle_alpha   90.00
_cell.angle_beta   90.00
_cell.angle_gamma   90.00
#
_symmetry.space_group_name_H-M   'P 1'
#
loop_
_entity.id
_entity.type
_entity.pdbx_description
1 polymer ?
#
loop_
_entity_poly.entity_id
_entity_poly.type
_entity_poly.pdbx_seq_one_letter_code
_entity_poly.pdbx_strand_id
1 'polypeptide(L)'
;MRQISLATAFLATAAMASPSLAVTNLIKNGSFEQGPAGADGFVGWTLINTPDGVPSQDQRASVINYNSTAQYPTSAFGESVAPDNTASASPDAVGTKAAYFVGDFSLNETIAQLTYLNPGNYRVGFSYYLTENGLANVGNSTFQATILDIPVASTIIDANSPSRVWQYASGVGQITAAGHYNTSFVFNSNQFPSKDIVIDRVFAIRTTDMADVIIPPTPSFVPEPTTWAMLVLGFGLVGTSLRRRATLQTVVA
;
A
#
# COMPACT_ATOMS: atom_id res chain seq x y z
N MET A 1 78.03 13.94 19.16
CA MET A 1 76.62 13.62 19.46
C MET A 1 75.96 13.21 18.15
N ARG A 2 75.51 11.95 18.04
CA ARG A 2 74.89 11.38 16.84
C ARG A 2 73.39 11.70 16.86
N GLN A 3 72.86 12.27 15.79
CA GLN A 3 71.42 12.31 15.54
C GLN A 3 71.12 11.41 14.34
N ILE A 4 70.38 10.34 14.59
CA ILE A 4 69.83 9.44 13.57
C ILE A 4 68.35 9.81 13.47
N SER A 5 67.95 10.44 12.38
CA SER A 5 66.55 10.75 12.08
C SER A 5 65.93 9.56 11.33
N LEU A 6 65.06 8.81 12.00
CA LEU A 6 64.19 7.81 11.36
C LEU A 6 63.09 8.53 10.58
N ALA A 7 62.99 8.28 9.28
CA ALA A 7 61.84 8.66 8.47
C ALA A 7 60.84 7.50 8.44
N THR A 8 59.67 7.70 9.04
CA THR A 8 58.55 6.74 9.03
C THR A 8 57.71 6.95 7.77
N ALA A 9 57.66 5.95 6.89
CA ALA A 9 56.77 5.96 5.72
C ALA A 9 55.35 5.57 6.13
N PHE A 10 54.38 6.47 5.92
CA PHE A 10 52.96 6.16 6.02
C PHE A 10 52.49 5.45 4.75
N LEU A 11 52.11 4.17 4.85
CA LEU A 11 51.30 3.51 3.83
C LEU A 11 49.84 3.98 3.99
N ALA A 12 49.33 4.71 3.00
CA ALA A 12 47.89 4.99 2.89
C ALA A 12 47.20 3.80 2.23
N THR A 13 46.49 2.99 3.01
CA THR A 13 45.55 1.99 2.49
C THR A 13 44.28 2.70 2.04
N ALA A 14 44.10 2.85 0.73
CA ALA A 14 42.83 3.29 0.16
C ALA A 14 41.78 2.17 0.36
N ALA A 15 40.91 2.36 1.35
CA ALA A 15 39.72 1.52 1.51
C ALA A 15 38.77 1.81 0.33
N MET A 16 38.70 0.89 -0.62
CA MET A 16 37.67 0.93 -1.67
C MET A 16 36.32 0.67 -1.01
N ALA A 17 35.47 1.69 -0.91
CA ALA A 17 34.10 1.52 -0.49
C ALA A 17 33.36 0.71 -1.56
N SER A 18 32.98 -0.54 -1.24
CA SER A 18 32.08 -1.31 -2.08
C SER A 18 30.73 -0.57 -2.17
N PRO A 19 30.12 -0.44 -3.36
CA PRO A 19 28.81 0.17 -3.48
C PRO A 19 27.79 -0.66 -2.66
N SER A 20 27.03 0.01 -1.79
CA SER A 20 25.88 -0.63 -1.14
C SER A 20 24.84 -0.96 -2.21
N LEU A 21 24.29 -2.17 -2.16
CA LEU A 21 23.15 -2.52 -3.01
C LEU A 21 21.97 -1.62 -2.60
N ALA A 22 21.41 -0.89 -3.57
CA ALA A 22 20.24 -0.07 -3.34
C ALA A 22 19.06 -0.97 -2.95
N VAL A 23 18.47 -0.71 -1.77
CA VAL A 23 17.22 -1.34 -1.36
C VAL A 23 16.13 -0.93 -2.35
N THR A 24 15.42 -1.89 -2.91
CA THR A 24 14.38 -1.64 -3.91
C THR A 24 13.00 -1.68 -3.26
N ASN A 25 12.17 -0.66 -3.47
CA ASN A 25 10.77 -0.69 -3.10
C ASN A 25 10.01 -1.68 -4.00
N LEU A 26 9.29 -2.61 -3.39
CA LEU A 26 8.46 -3.57 -4.12
C LEU A 26 7.10 -2.97 -4.51
N ILE A 27 6.66 -1.92 -3.81
CA ILE A 27 5.50 -1.13 -4.17
C ILE A 27 5.85 -0.20 -5.32
N LYS A 28 5.02 -0.19 -6.36
CA LYS A 28 5.18 0.70 -7.51
C LYS A 28 4.52 2.03 -7.22
N ASN A 29 5.16 3.13 -7.64
CA ASN A 29 4.61 4.47 -7.43
C ASN A 29 4.23 4.72 -5.95
N GLY A 30 5.08 4.26 -5.03
CA GLY A 30 4.87 4.38 -3.57
C GLY A 30 4.90 5.84 -3.07
N SER A 31 5.50 6.73 -3.85
CA SER A 31 5.50 8.18 -3.63
C SER A 31 4.49 8.96 -4.50
N PHE A 32 3.59 8.28 -5.21
CA PHE A 32 2.48 8.90 -5.96
C PHE A 32 2.87 9.88 -7.09
N GLU A 33 4.12 9.86 -7.58
CA GLU A 33 4.64 10.81 -8.56
C GLU A 33 4.18 10.58 -10.02
N GLN A 34 3.64 9.40 -10.35
CA GLN A 34 3.35 9.05 -11.75
C GLN A 34 2.03 9.59 -12.31
N GLY A 35 1.13 10.12 -11.46
CA GLY A 35 -0.19 10.61 -11.86
C GLY A 35 -0.39 12.12 -11.71
N PRO A 36 -1.46 12.68 -12.30
CA PRO A 36 -1.84 14.06 -12.03
C PRO A 36 -2.32 14.22 -10.58
N ALA A 37 -2.30 15.45 -10.06
CA ALA A 37 -3.04 15.74 -8.83
C ALA A 37 -4.55 15.66 -9.10
N GLY A 38 -5.32 15.24 -8.10
CA GLY A 38 -6.74 14.99 -8.20
C GLY A 38 -7.09 13.55 -7.81
N ALA A 39 -8.40 13.28 -7.78
CA ALA A 39 -8.91 12.00 -7.32
C ALA A 39 -8.71 10.83 -8.29
N ASP A 40 -8.31 11.11 -9.54
CA ASP A 40 -7.94 10.11 -10.55
C ASP A 40 -6.41 9.94 -10.68
N GLY A 41 -5.64 10.48 -9.73
CA GLY A 41 -4.16 10.50 -9.75
C GLY A 41 -3.46 9.18 -9.40
N PHE A 42 -4.20 8.15 -8.99
CA PHE A 42 -3.67 6.89 -8.46
C PHE A 42 -3.18 5.91 -9.55
N VAL A 43 -2.18 6.33 -10.33
CA VAL A 43 -1.58 5.50 -11.38
C VAL A 43 -0.87 4.28 -10.77
N GLY A 44 -1.22 3.09 -11.26
CA GLY A 44 -0.64 1.82 -10.80
C GLY A 44 -1.30 1.25 -9.54
N TRP A 45 -2.38 1.86 -9.05
CA TRP A 45 -3.09 1.42 -7.87
C TRP A 45 -4.50 0.92 -8.21
N THR A 46 -4.95 -0.11 -7.50
CA THR A 46 -6.35 -0.52 -7.49
C THR A 46 -7.05 0.20 -6.35
N LEU A 47 -8.13 0.92 -6.66
CA LEU A 47 -8.97 1.57 -5.66
C LEU A 47 -10.14 0.65 -5.27
N ILE A 48 -10.42 0.51 -3.98
CA ILE A 48 -11.49 -0.35 -3.44
C ILE A 48 -12.25 0.43 -2.37
N ASN A 49 -13.58 0.28 -2.32
CA ASN A 49 -14.48 0.97 -1.39
C ASN A 49 -14.28 2.50 -1.36
N THR A 50 -14.05 3.10 -2.53
CA THR A 50 -13.94 4.56 -2.63
C THR A 50 -15.29 5.20 -2.34
N PRO A 51 -15.36 6.21 -1.46
CA PRO A 51 -16.53 7.05 -1.30
C PRO A 51 -17.08 7.56 -2.64
N ASP A 52 -18.40 7.65 -2.75
CA ASP A 52 -19.08 8.08 -3.98
C ASP A 52 -19.33 9.60 -4.03
N GLY A 53 -18.87 10.34 -3.02
CA GLY A 53 -19.16 11.76 -2.88
C GLY A 53 -20.54 12.05 -2.32
N VAL A 54 -21.22 11.06 -1.71
CA VAL A 54 -22.56 11.23 -1.13
C VAL A 54 -22.58 10.80 0.36
N PRO A 55 -22.89 11.73 1.30
CA PRO A 55 -23.15 13.15 1.07
C PRO A 55 -21.92 13.85 0.50
N SER A 56 -22.03 15.08 -0.03
CA SER A 56 -20.95 15.83 -0.72
C SER A 56 -19.60 15.93 0.04
N GLN A 57 -19.64 15.58 1.31
CA GLN A 57 -18.53 15.60 2.25
C GLN A 57 -17.83 14.24 2.37
N ASP A 58 -18.45 13.12 1.97
CA ASP A 58 -17.80 11.82 1.91
C ASP A 58 -16.92 11.71 0.65
N GLN A 59 -15.76 12.33 0.73
CA GLN A 59 -14.86 12.51 -0.41
C GLN A 59 -13.85 11.38 -0.50
N ARG A 60 -13.70 10.85 -1.72
CA ARG A 60 -12.68 9.83 -2.01
C ARG A 60 -11.26 10.39 -1.91
N ALA A 61 -10.31 9.50 -1.69
CA ALA A 61 -8.89 9.81 -1.67
C ALA A 61 -8.45 10.51 -2.96
N SER A 62 -7.42 11.33 -2.86
CA SER A 62 -6.86 12.07 -3.98
C SER A 62 -5.34 12.17 -3.92
N VAL A 63 -4.70 12.33 -5.07
CA VAL A 63 -3.28 12.71 -5.11
C VAL A 63 -3.19 14.23 -5.05
N ILE A 64 -2.44 14.77 -4.09
CA ILE A 64 -2.30 16.21 -3.89
C ILE A 64 -0.89 16.68 -4.21
N ASN A 65 -0.72 17.97 -4.52
CA ASN A 65 0.61 18.57 -4.66
C ASN A 65 1.11 19.08 -3.30
N TYR A 66 2.41 18.92 -3.07
CA TYR A 66 3.07 19.62 -1.97
C TYR A 66 3.09 21.13 -2.18
N ASN A 67 3.19 21.86 -1.08
CA ASN A 67 3.30 23.31 -1.03
C ASN A 67 2.15 24.06 -1.74
N SER A 68 1.00 23.41 -1.90
CA SER A 68 -0.21 23.98 -2.51
C SER A 68 -1.21 24.37 -1.42
N THR A 69 -1.86 25.52 -1.59
CA THR A 69 -2.99 25.97 -0.77
C THR A 69 -4.31 25.98 -1.56
N ALA A 70 -4.38 25.22 -2.65
CA ALA A 70 -5.61 25.04 -3.40
C ALA A 70 -6.67 24.30 -2.55
N GLN A 71 -7.88 24.16 -3.10
CA GLN A 71 -8.91 23.31 -2.49
C GLN A 71 -8.73 21.84 -2.90
N TYR A 72 -9.41 20.93 -2.20
CA TYR A 72 -9.63 19.57 -2.66
C TYR A 72 -10.25 19.59 -4.08
N PRO A 73 -9.89 18.68 -5.01
CA PRO A 73 -9.14 17.43 -4.81
C PRO A 73 -7.63 17.50 -5.08
N THR A 74 -7.06 18.68 -5.30
CA THR A 74 -5.63 18.79 -5.66
C THR A 74 -4.73 19.19 -4.49
N SER A 75 -5.32 19.40 -3.31
CA SER A 75 -4.68 19.91 -2.10
C SER A 75 -5.55 19.63 -0.86
N ALA A 76 -4.99 19.84 0.33
CA ALA A 76 -5.70 19.59 1.60
C ALA A 76 -6.50 20.81 2.10
N PHE A 77 -7.56 21.19 1.39
CA PHE A 77 -8.52 22.23 1.80
C PHE A 77 -7.90 23.56 2.24
N GLY A 78 -7.02 24.13 1.42
CA GLY A 78 -6.35 25.40 1.73
C GLY A 78 -5.11 25.28 2.61
N GLU A 79 -4.83 24.10 3.17
CA GLU A 79 -3.61 23.85 3.93
C GLU A 79 -2.49 23.32 3.03
N SER A 80 -1.30 23.91 3.20
CA SER A 80 -0.08 23.50 2.52
C SER A 80 0.59 22.34 3.27
N VAL A 81 0.78 21.22 2.56
CA VAL A 81 1.55 20.08 3.05
C VAL A 81 2.99 20.19 2.54
N ALA A 82 3.95 20.21 3.45
CA ALA A 82 5.37 20.23 3.10
C ALA A 82 5.82 18.86 2.54
N PRO A 83 6.89 18.79 1.72
CA PRO A 83 7.41 17.52 1.26
C PRO A 83 7.91 16.60 2.39
N ASP A 84 7.70 15.29 2.26
CA ASP A 84 8.17 14.31 3.24
C ASP A 84 9.69 14.14 3.21
N ASN A 85 10.38 14.82 4.13
CA ASN A 85 11.81 14.70 4.35
C ASN A 85 12.15 13.81 5.57
N THR A 86 11.20 13.03 6.07
CA THR A 86 11.47 12.17 7.22
C THR A 86 12.42 11.05 6.88
N ALA A 87 13.24 10.67 7.86
CA ALA A 87 14.01 9.44 7.79
C ALA A 87 13.04 8.26 7.95
N SER A 88 12.77 7.56 6.86
CA SER A 88 11.96 6.34 6.84
C SER A 88 12.74 5.19 6.17
N ALA A 89 12.18 3.98 6.22
CA ALA A 89 12.76 2.84 5.50
C ALA A 89 12.42 2.84 4.00
N SER A 90 11.60 3.78 3.52
CA SER A 90 11.28 3.89 2.09
C SER A 90 12.52 4.31 1.30
N PRO A 91 12.90 3.57 0.24
CA PRO A 91 14.02 3.94 -0.62
C PRO A 91 13.63 4.95 -1.70
N ASP A 92 12.35 5.29 -1.82
CA ASP A 92 11.86 6.25 -2.82
C ASP A 92 12.38 7.66 -2.48
N ALA A 93 12.73 8.45 -3.50
CA ALA A 93 13.16 9.84 -3.30
C ALA A 93 11.98 10.71 -2.83
N VAL A 94 12.29 11.81 -2.16
CA VAL A 94 11.29 12.82 -1.80
C VAL A 94 10.66 13.37 -3.09
N GLY A 95 9.34 13.28 -3.17
CA GLY A 95 8.56 13.66 -4.33
C GLY A 95 8.02 15.08 -4.29
N THR A 96 7.01 15.32 -5.13
CA THR A 96 6.25 16.56 -5.23
C THR A 96 4.77 16.37 -4.89
N LYS A 97 4.35 15.12 -4.64
CA LYS A 97 2.97 14.73 -4.39
C LYS A 97 2.86 13.81 -3.18
N ALA A 98 1.63 13.61 -2.74
CA ALA A 98 1.25 12.63 -1.75
C ALA A 98 -0.20 12.20 -1.97
N ALA A 99 -0.63 11.10 -1.37
CA ALA A 99 -2.04 10.72 -1.34
C ALA A 99 -2.73 11.32 -0.11
N TYR A 100 -3.97 11.75 -0.24
CA TYR A 100 -4.76 12.40 0.79
C TYR A 100 -6.12 11.73 0.93
N PHE A 101 -6.43 11.25 2.13
CA PHE A 101 -7.67 10.58 2.50
C PHE A 101 -8.45 11.48 3.45
N VAL A 102 -9.72 11.70 3.10
CA VAL A 102 -10.56 12.73 3.74
C VAL A 102 -12.04 12.32 3.81
N GLY A 103 -12.36 11.06 3.50
CA GLY A 103 -13.73 10.57 3.64
C GLY A 103 -14.17 10.60 5.11
N ASP A 104 -15.43 10.94 5.36
CA ASP A 104 -15.98 11.10 6.71
C ASP A 104 -16.56 9.80 7.26
N PHE A 105 -16.97 8.88 6.37
CA PHE A 105 -17.56 7.59 6.70
C PHE A 105 -16.89 6.45 5.93
N SER A 106 -15.59 6.58 5.65
CA SER A 106 -14.82 5.59 4.90
C SER A 106 -14.82 4.25 5.63
N LEU A 107 -15.43 3.24 5.00
CA LEU A 107 -15.39 1.85 5.43
C LEU A 107 -14.40 1.07 4.58
N ASN A 108 -13.18 0.94 5.09
CA ASN A 108 -12.05 0.34 4.39
C ASN A 108 -11.80 0.95 3.00
N GLU A 109 -11.78 2.27 2.91
CA GLU A 109 -11.34 2.95 1.69
C GLU A 109 -9.88 2.57 1.43
N THR A 110 -9.60 1.99 0.28
CA THR A 110 -8.36 1.25 0.07
C THR A 110 -7.70 1.60 -1.24
N ILE A 111 -6.38 1.78 -1.19
CA ILE A 111 -5.49 1.67 -2.35
C ILE A 111 -4.66 0.39 -2.22
N ALA A 112 -4.57 -0.40 -3.29
CA ALA A 112 -3.92 -1.71 -3.23
C ALA A 112 -3.08 -2.01 -4.47
N GLN A 113 -2.05 -2.84 -4.27
CA GLN A 113 -1.25 -3.44 -5.34
C GLN A 113 -1.01 -4.92 -5.09
N LEU A 114 -1.08 -5.68 -6.18
CA LEU A 114 -0.68 -7.08 -6.17
C LEU A 114 0.85 -7.18 -6.31
N THR A 115 1.52 -7.58 -5.23
CA THR A 115 2.98 -7.61 -5.13
C THR A 115 3.48 -9.05 -5.05
N TYR A 116 4.43 -9.43 -5.91
CA TYR A 116 5.05 -10.75 -5.79
C TYR A 116 6.09 -10.76 -4.67
N LEU A 117 5.95 -11.67 -3.70
CA LEU A 117 6.84 -11.81 -2.57
C LEU A 117 7.34 -13.26 -2.46
N ASN A 118 8.65 -13.41 -2.30
CA ASN A 118 9.28 -14.69 -1.94
C ASN A 118 9.22 -14.91 -0.42
N PRO A 119 9.39 -16.15 0.10
CA PRO A 119 9.49 -16.39 1.53
C PRO A 119 10.56 -15.53 2.20
N GLY A 120 10.26 -14.99 3.39
CA GLY A 120 11.12 -14.11 4.16
C GLY A 120 10.39 -12.94 4.81
N ASN A 121 11.16 -12.08 5.48
CA ASN A 121 10.61 -10.95 6.22
C ASN A 121 10.61 -9.69 5.36
N TYR A 122 9.50 -8.94 5.43
CA TYR A 122 9.32 -7.70 4.71
C TYR A 122 8.87 -6.61 5.66
N ARG A 123 9.60 -5.50 5.65
CA ARG A 123 9.18 -4.29 6.34
C ARG A 123 8.21 -3.56 5.41
N VAL A 124 7.02 -3.27 5.92
CA VAL A 124 5.98 -2.54 5.21
C VAL A 124 5.58 -1.34 6.05
N GLY A 125 5.39 -0.21 5.39
CA GLY A 125 5.08 1.03 6.08
C GLY A 125 4.75 2.17 5.14
N PHE A 126 4.54 3.33 5.75
CA PHE A 126 4.16 4.58 5.10
C PHE A 126 4.58 5.76 5.97
N SER A 127 4.90 6.88 5.33
CA SER A 127 4.96 8.16 6.00
C SER A 127 3.56 8.79 6.02
N TYR A 128 3.26 9.58 7.04
CA TYR A 128 2.00 10.29 7.14
C TYR A 128 2.14 11.69 7.73
N TYR A 129 1.25 12.58 7.32
CA TYR A 129 1.14 13.95 7.78
C TYR A 129 -0.32 14.25 8.09
N LEU A 130 -0.55 14.90 9.22
CA LEU A 130 -1.88 15.32 9.65
C LEU A 130 -1.98 16.82 9.48
N THR A 131 -2.94 17.26 8.67
CA THR A 131 -3.22 18.68 8.48
C THR A 131 -3.92 19.22 9.71
N GLU A 132 -3.71 20.50 10.04
CA GLU A 132 -4.36 21.13 11.19
C GLU A 132 -5.88 21.16 11.00
N ASN A 133 -6.33 21.47 9.78
CA ASN A 133 -7.76 21.47 9.46
C ASN A 133 -8.40 20.07 9.63
N GLY A 134 -7.74 19.02 9.16
CA GLY A 134 -8.20 17.64 9.30
C GLY A 134 -8.17 17.19 10.76
N LEU A 135 -7.11 17.55 11.50
CA LEU A 135 -6.98 17.20 12.91
C LEU A 135 -8.02 17.91 13.79
N ALA A 136 -8.53 19.08 13.38
CA ALA A 136 -9.59 19.79 14.09
C ALA A 136 -10.97 19.10 14.00
N ASN A 137 -11.13 18.11 13.10
CA ASN A 137 -12.37 17.35 12.96
C ASN A 137 -12.64 16.47 14.18
N VAL A 138 -13.92 16.17 14.44
CA VAL A 138 -14.37 15.50 15.67
C VAL A 138 -14.21 13.99 15.61
N GLY A 139 -14.39 13.39 14.43
CA GLY A 139 -14.28 11.95 14.22
C GLY A 139 -12.83 11.49 14.23
N ASN A 140 -12.57 10.37 14.90
CA ASN A 140 -11.27 9.72 14.79
C ASN A 140 -11.17 8.93 13.49
N SER A 141 -9.96 8.74 13.01
CA SER A 141 -9.71 7.89 11.85
C SER A 141 -8.51 6.98 12.08
N THR A 142 -8.34 6.01 11.20
CA THR A 142 -7.20 5.09 11.24
C THR A 142 -6.68 4.87 9.84
N PHE A 143 -5.38 4.59 9.75
CA PHE A 143 -4.74 4.18 8.52
C PHE A 143 -3.86 2.96 8.76
N GLN A 144 -3.93 1.98 7.86
CA GLN A 144 -3.24 0.71 8.01
C GLN A 144 -2.58 0.28 6.72
N ALA A 145 -1.37 -0.27 6.82
CA ALA A 145 -0.78 -1.08 5.76
C ALA A 145 -1.03 -2.56 6.08
N THR A 146 -1.59 -3.28 5.13
CA THR A 146 -1.95 -4.70 5.30
C THR A 146 -1.35 -5.56 4.20
N ILE A 147 -1.16 -6.85 4.51
CA ILE A 147 -0.87 -7.89 3.51
C ILE A 147 -1.93 -8.98 3.69
N LEU A 148 -2.73 -9.26 2.66
CA LEU A 148 -3.92 -10.14 2.76
C LEU A 148 -4.84 -9.75 3.93
N ASP A 149 -5.11 -8.45 4.06
CA ASP A 149 -5.97 -7.87 5.11
C ASP A 149 -5.45 -8.06 6.54
N ILE A 150 -4.23 -8.61 6.71
CA ILE A 150 -3.55 -8.68 8.00
C ILE A 150 -2.75 -7.38 8.20
N PRO A 151 -3.04 -6.58 9.24
CA PRO A 151 -2.29 -5.36 9.52
C PRO A 151 -0.82 -5.65 9.83
N VAL A 152 0.07 -4.95 9.13
CA VAL A 152 1.52 -4.98 9.38
C VAL A 152 1.98 -3.67 10.02
N ALA A 153 1.38 -2.54 9.62
CA ALA A 153 1.62 -1.24 10.22
C ALA A 153 0.29 -0.50 10.38
N SER A 154 0.15 0.29 11.44
CA SER A 154 -1.07 1.06 11.68
C SER A 154 -0.76 2.39 12.38
N THR A 155 -1.65 3.35 12.19
CA THR A 155 -1.73 4.56 13.00
C THR A 155 -3.18 4.86 13.34
N ILE A 156 -3.39 5.40 14.54
CA ILE A 156 -4.66 5.92 15.01
C ILE A 156 -4.54 7.43 15.01
N ILE A 157 -5.55 8.11 14.49
CA ILE A 157 -5.59 9.56 14.36
C ILE A 157 -6.69 10.04 15.30
N ASP A 158 -6.27 10.74 16.34
CA ASP A 158 -7.12 11.28 17.38
C ASP A 158 -6.72 12.73 17.70
N ALA A 159 -7.39 13.34 18.69
CA ALA A 159 -7.12 14.73 19.07
C ALA A 159 -5.71 14.98 19.64
N ASN A 160 -4.94 13.94 19.98
CA ASN A 160 -3.60 14.05 20.55
C ASN A 160 -2.49 13.80 19.52
N SER A 161 -2.84 13.41 18.31
CA SER A 161 -1.87 13.15 17.25
C SER A 161 -1.18 14.46 16.84
N PRO A 162 0.14 14.45 16.54
CA PRO A 162 0.84 15.70 16.26
C PRO A 162 0.47 16.20 14.85
N SER A 163 0.05 17.46 14.81
CA SER A 163 -0.29 18.18 13.59
C SER A 163 0.95 18.70 12.88
N ARG A 164 0.86 18.84 11.56
CA ARG A 164 1.85 19.50 10.69
C ARG A 164 3.27 18.97 10.74
N VAL A 165 3.42 17.71 11.14
CA VAL A 165 4.71 17.03 11.19
C VAL A 165 4.55 15.68 10.51
N TRP A 166 5.49 15.39 9.60
CA TRP A 166 5.60 14.06 9.03
C TRP A 166 6.04 13.06 10.08
N GLN A 167 5.33 11.96 10.14
CA GLN A 167 5.61 10.80 10.95
C GLN A 167 5.70 9.57 10.04
N TYR A 168 6.12 8.45 10.60
CA TYR A 168 6.27 7.22 9.86
C TYR A 168 5.84 6.02 10.72
N ALA A 169 5.07 5.11 10.11
CA ALA A 169 4.63 3.86 10.72
C ALA A 169 5.11 2.67 9.90
N SER A 170 5.59 1.63 10.58
CA SER A 170 5.97 0.36 9.94
C SER A 170 5.88 -0.82 10.89
N GLY A 171 5.78 -2.01 10.31
CA GLY A 171 6.07 -3.27 10.97
C GLY A 171 6.67 -4.27 9.98
N VAL A 172 6.89 -5.49 10.45
CA VAL A 172 7.53 -6.55 9.68
C VAL A 172 6.61 -7.76 9.57
N GLY A 173 6.24 -8.11 8.34
CA GLY A 173 5.48 -9.31 8.03
C GLY A 173 6.38 -10.44 7.51
N GLN A 174 6.17 -11.67 8.00
CA GLN A 174 6.83 -12.87 7.48
C GLN A 174 5.98 -13.54 6.41
N ILE A 175 6.48 -13.58 5.18
CA ILE A 175 5.91 -14.35 4.08
C ILE A 175 6.39 -15.80 4.19
N THR A 176 5.43 -16.73 4.27
CA THR A 176 5.72 -18.16 4.45
C THR A 176 5.83 -18.94 3.14
N ALA A 177 5.21 -18.47 2.06
CA ALA A 177 5.24 -19.08 0.74
C ALA A 177 5.42 -18.02 -0.35
N ALA A 178 6.04 -18.39 -1.48
CA ALA A 178 6.14 -17.46 -2.61
C ALA A 178 4.76 -17.23 -3.25
N GLY A 179 4.42 -15.99 -3.60
CA GLY A 179 3.12 -15.72 -4.22
C GLY A 179 2.86 -14.24 -4.51
N HIS A 180 1.70 -13.97 -5.09
CA HIS A 180 1.19 -12.63 -5.33
C HIS A 180 0.27 -12.20 -4.19
N TYR A 181 0.77 -11.31 -3.34
CA TYR A 181 0.08 -10.83 -2.16
C TYR A 181 -0.59 -9.50 -2.43
N ASN A 182 -1.83 -9.34 -1.97
CA ASN A 182 -2.47 -8.04 -1.98
C ASN A 182 -1.88 -7.21 -0.84
N THR A 183 -1.09 -6.19 -1.19
CA THR A 183 -0.59 -5.20 -0.24
C THR A 183 -1.46 -3.96 -0.34
N SER A 184 -2.12 -3.62 0.75
CA SER A 184 -3.17 -2.60 0.78
C SER A 184 -2.86 -1.52 1.79
N PHE A 185 -3.32 -0.31 1.51
CA PHE A 185 -3.32 0.80 2.45
C PHE A 185 -4.76 1.26 2.65
N VAL A 186 -5.23 1.13 3.88
CA VAL A 186 -6.65 1.12 4.24
C VAL A 186 -6.92 2.26 5.19
N PHE A 187 -7.82 3.15 4.79
CA PHE A 187 -8.33 4.25 5.59
C PHE A 187 -9.71 3.92 6.14
N ASN A 188 -9.94 4.26 7.41
CA ASN A 188 -11.25 4.17 8.04
C ASN A 188 -11.55 5.44 8.84
N SER A 189 -12.79 5.90 8.73
CA SER A 189 -13.37 7.03 9.46
C SER A 189 -14.83 6.73 9.79
N ASN A 190 -15.42 7.47 10.73
CA ASN A 190 -16.72 7.07 11.29
C ASN A 190 -17.67 8.21 11.67
N GLN A 191 -17.33 9.46 11.39
CA GLN A 191 -18.11 10.62 11.81
C GLN A 191 -17.98 11.80 10.83
N PHE A 192 -18.97 12.69 10.85
CA PHE A 192 -18.93 13.94 10.10
C PHE A 192 -18.62 15.15 11.01
N PRO A 193 -17.54 15.90 10.78
CA PRO A 193 -16.36 15.54 9.98
C PRO A 193 -15.41 14.60 10.74
N SER A 194 -14.62 13.80 10.02
CA SER A 194 -13.57 12.92 10.57
C SER A 194 -12.18 13.43 10.27
N LYS A 195 -11.18 12.96 11.03
CA LYS A 195 -9.79 13.35 10.83
C LYS A 195 -9.24 12.80 9.52
N ASP A 196 -8.54 13.66 8.80
CA ASP A 196 -7.94 13.35 7.51
C ASP A 196 -6.50 12.87 7.67
N ILE A 197 -5.95 12.27 6.62
CA ILE A 197 -4.54 11.86 6.59
C ILE A 197 -3.93 12.05 5.21
N VAL A 198 -2.74 12.63 5.18
CA VAL A 198 -1.88 12.62 4.00
C VAL A 198 -0.87 11.50 4.19
N ILE A 199 -0.66 10.68 3.17
CA ILE A 199 0.29 9.58 3.16
C ILE A 199 1.24 9.70 1.97
N ASP A 200 2.52 9.40 2.22
CA ASP A 200 3.55 9.38 1.18
C ASP A 200 4.56 8.26 1.45
N ARG A 201 5.41 7.99 0.44
CA ARG A 201 6.55 7.06 0.49
C ARG A 201 6.14 5.71 1.06
N VAL A 202 5.02 5.17 0.60
CA VAL A 202 4.57 3.84 1.00
C VAL A 202 5.50 2.78 0.41
N PHE A 203 5.82 1.75 1.19
CA PHE A 203 6.82 0.77 0.76
C PHE A 203 6.61 -0.63 1.29
N ALA A 204 7.24 -1.56 0.59
CA ALA A 204 7.50 -2.92 1.05
C ALA A 204 8.92 -3.29 0.63
N ILE A 205 9.78 -3.58 1.61
CA ILE A 205 11.19 -3.94 1.37
C ILE A 205 11.54 -5.22 2.11
N ARG A 206 12.43 -6.03 1.53
CA ARG A 206 12.98 -7.19 2.24
C ARG A 206 13.84 -6.72 3.41
N THR A 207 13.71 -7.38 4.57
CA THR A 207 14.50 -7.09 5.77
C THR A 207 14.97 -8.38 6.46
N THR A 208 15.96 -8.26 7.33
CA THR A 208 16.42 -9.29 8.27
C THR A 208 15.83 -9.13 9.68
N ASP A 209 15.09 -8.06 9.91
CA ASP A 209 14.41 -7.82 11.20
C ASP A 209 13.42 -8.93 11.52
N MET A 210 13.18 -9.17 12.80
CA MET A 210 12.19 -10.16 13.24
C MET A 210 10.78 -9.72 12.82
N ALA A 211 9.93 -10.68 12.47
CA ALA A 211 8.57 -10.40 12.06
C ALA A 211 7.66 -10.19 13.27
N ASP A 212 6.81 -9.17 13.19
CA ASP A 212 5.74 -8.88 14.14
C ASP A 212 4.51 -9.75 13.87
N VAL A 213 4.33 -10.15 12.60
CA VAL A 213 3.18 -10.94 12.14
C VAL A 213 3.57 -11.97 11.09
N ILE A 214 2.89 -13.10 11.08
CA ILE A 214 3.04 -14.15 10.06
C ILE A 214 1.93 -13.99 9.02
N ILE A 215 2.31 -13.90 7.75
CA ILE A 215 1.38 -13.82 6.63
C ILE A 215 1.23 -15.23 6.02
N PRO A 216 0.01 -15.79 5.99
CA PRO A 216 -0.23 -17.11 5.41
C PRO A 216 -0.05 -17.09 3.88
N PRO A 217 0.07 -18.25 3.23
CA PRO A 217 0.06 -18.34 1.77
C PRO A 217 -1.21 -17.72 1.18
N THR A 218 -1.10 -17.09 0.02
CA THR A 218 -2.26 -16.63 -0.75
C THR A 218 -3.10 -17.85 -1.16
N PRO A 219 -4.44 -17.83 -0.99
CA PRO A 219 -5.28 -18.94 -1.42
C PRO A 219 -5.11 -19.18 -2.93
N SER A 220 -4.81 -20.41 -3.33
CA SER A 220 -4.76 -20.78 -4.75
C SER A 220 -6.19 -21.03 -5.23
N PHE A 221 -6.71 -20.21 -6.14
CA PHE A 221 -8.02 -20.40 -6.78
C PHE A 221 -8.02 -21.48 -7.86
N VAL A 222 -7.08 -22.42 -7.84
CA VAL A 222 -7.09 -23.56 -8.76
C VAL A 222 -8.19 -24.51 -8.27
N PRO A 223 -9.28 -24.70 -9.03
CA PRO A 223 -10.30 -25.65 -8.64
C PRO A 223 -9.65 -27.02 -8.49
N GLU A 224 -9.96 -27.72 -7.41
CA GLU A 224 -9.38 -29.04 -7.18
C GLU A 224 -9.68 -29.95 -8.37
N PRO A 225 -8.83 -30.95 -8.66
CA PRO A 225 -9.10 -31.93 -9.72
C PRO A 225 -10.50 -32.53 -9.64
N THR A 226 -11.05 -32.66 -8.43
CA THR A 226 -12.42 -33.11 -8.17
C THR A 226 -13.48 -32.13 -8.67
N THR A 227 -13.25 -30.81 -8.56
CA THR A 227 -14.15 -29.78 -9.11
C THR A 227 -14.18 -29.85 -10.64
N TRP A 228 -13.02 -30.04 -11.26
CA TRP A 228 -12.94 -30.27 -12.71
C TRP A 228 -13.61 -31.57 -13.13
N ALA A 229 -13.39 -32.64 -12.38
CA ALA A 229 -14.03 -33.93 -12.64
C ALA A 229 -15.56 -33.83 -12.55
N MET A 230 -16.10 -33.15 -11.53
CA MET A 230 -17.53 -32.92 -11.36
C MET A 230 -18.12 -32.05 -12.47
N LEU A 231 -17.39 -31.02 -12.92
CA LEU A 231 -17.78 -30.19 -14.06
C LEU A 231 -17.88 -31.04 -15.35
N VAL A 232 -16.84 -31.80 -15.66
CA VAL A 232 -16.78 -32.66 -16.84
C VAL A 232 -17.85 -33.75 -16.78
N LEU A 233 -18.03 -34.37 -15.62
CA LEU A 233 -19.05 -35.40 -15.41
C LEU A 233 -20.47 -34.82 -15.53
N GLY A 234 -20.71 -33.62 -15.00
CA GLY A 234 -21.96 -32.90 -15.17
C GLY A 234 -22.28 -32.62 -16.64
N PHE A 235 -21.32 -32.10 -17.41
CA PHE A 235 -21.49 -31.90 -18.85
C PHE A 235 -21.70 -33.21 -19.61
N GLY A 236 -21.00 -34.28 -19.23
CA GLY A 236 -21.18 -35.61 -19.80
C GLY A 236 -22.59 -36.16 -19.56
N LEU A 237 -23.12 -36.03 -18.34
CA LEU A 237 -24.48 -36.49 -18.00
C LEU A 237 -25.56 -35.67 -18.71
N VAL A 238 -25.42 -34.36 -18.79
CA VAL A 238 -26.37 -33.49 -19.52
C VAL A 238 -26.32 -33.81 -21.02
N GLY A 239 -25.13 -33.89 -21.61
CA GLY A 239 -24.96 -34.20 -23.03
C GLY A 239 -25.51 -35.59 -23.42
N THR A 240 -25.26 -36.61 -22.60
CA THR A 240 -25.82 -37.96 -22.83
C THR A 240 -27.34 -37.99 -22.68
N SER A 241 -27.89 -37.24 -21.72
CA SER A 241 -29.35 -37.12 -21.52
C SER A 241 -30.03 -36.42 -22.70
N LEU A 242 -29.44 -35.36 -23.25
CA LEU A 242 -29.93 -34.68 -24.44
C LEU A 242 -29.84 -35.58 -25.69
N ARG A 243 -28.72 -36.30 -25.86
CA ARG A 243 -28.56 -37.26 -26.97
C ARG A 243 -29.63 -38.35 -26.96
N ARG A 244 -29.99 -38.88 -25.78
CA ARG A 244 -31.08 -39.86 -25.66
C ARG A 244 -32.46 -39.32 -26.05
N ARG A 245 -32.73 -38.02 -25.84
CA ARG A 245 -34.01 -37.40 -26.21
C ARG A 245 -34.15 -37.17 -27.71
N ALA A 246 -33.06 -36.84 -28.41
CA ALA A 246 -33.09 -36.68 -29.88
C ALA A 246 -33.43 -37.99 -30.61
N THR A 247 -33.00 -39.14 -30.07
CA THR A 247 -33.26 -40.46 -30.67
C THR A 247 -34.72 -40.92 -30.54
N LEU A 248 -35.52 -40.32 -29.64
CA LEU A 248 -36.92 -40.69 -29.41
C LEU A 248 -37.92 -39.88 -30.25
N GLN A 249 -37.48 -38.95 -31.10
CA GLN A 249 -38.32 -38.38 -32.15
C GLN A 249 -38.42 -39.36 -33.32
N THR A 250 -39.24 -40.40 -33.15
CA THR A 250 -39.71 -41.25 -34.25
C THR A 250 -40.83 -40.55 -35.00
N VAL A 251 -40.62 -40.44 -36.31
CA VAL A 251 -41.54 -40.10 -37.41
C VAL A 251 -43.00 -40.50 -37.13
N VAL A 252 -43.92 -39.53 -37.16
CA VAL A 252 -45.35 -39.78 -37.41
C VAL A 252 -45.58 -39.56 -38.90
N ALA A 253 -45.97 -40.63 -39.59
CA ALA A 253 -46.60 -40.61 -40.91
C ALA A 253 -48.10 -40.89 -40.72
#